data_AF-K1YBP5-F1
#
_entry.id   AF-K1YBP5-F1
#
_cell.length_a   1.000
_cell.length_b   1.000
_cell.length_c   1.000
_cell.angle_alpha   90.00
_cell.angle_beta   90.00
_cell.angle_gamma   90.00
#
_symmetry.space_group_name_H-M   'P 1'
#
loop_
_entity.id
_entity.type
_entity.pdbx_description
1 polymer ?
#
loop_
_entity_poly.entity_id
_entity_poly.type
_entity_poly.pdbx_seq_one_letter_code
_entity_poly.pdbx_strand_id
1 'polypeptide(L)'
;MSFLSNMKLTFNFFALFINLVGKSFPERTKRLVLITSLVGSFGDSVKIDAETLHKLNKIMSLCSTESAMELPIRLSRAIWNGKTSYEIFNDKFTDSTMDGVRIKRIAEYVASTMPKWLCYGDAATIVKDIEQLLANMSSFKPA
;
A
#
# COMPACT_ATOMS: atom_id res chain seq x y z
N MET A 1 -14.73 -21.80 -16.90
CA MET A 1 -13.88 -22.17 -15.74
C MET A 1 -12.36 -22.07 -16.00
N SER A 2 -11.85 -21.41 -17.07
CA SER A 2 -10.39 -21.30 -17.32
C SER A 2 -9.76 -19.93 -16.99
N PHE A 3 -10.55 -18.88 -16.78
CA PHE A 3 -10.04 -17.52 -16.56
C PHE A 3 -9.50 -17.29 -15.13
N LEU A 4 -10.18 -17.84 -14.13
CA LEU A 4 -9.81 -17.71 -12.71
C LEU A 4 -8.53 -18.50 -12.34
N SER A 5 -8.23 -19.58 -13.07
CA SER A 5 -7.04 -20.40 -12.84
C SER A 5 -5.77 -19.72 -13.36
N ASN A 6 -5.85 -19.14 -14.57
CA ASN A 6 -4.74 -18.38 -15.15
C ASN A 6 -4.39 -17.11 -14.34
N MET A 7 -5.38 -16.48 -13.71
CA MET A 7 -5.16 -15.31 -12.88
C MET A 7 -4.42 -15.65 -11.57
N LYS A 8 -4.71 -16.79 -10.93
CA LYS A 8 -3.96 -17.21 -9.73
C LYS A 8 -2.51 -17.58 -10.06
N LEU A 9 -2.27 -18.17 -11.22
CA LEU A 9 -0.94 -18.59 -11.65
C LEU A 9 -0.01 -17.39 -11.93
N THR A 10 -0.50 -16.37 -12.63
CA THR A 10 0.26 -15.13 -12.90
C THR A 10 0.51 -14.32 -11.63
N PHE A 11 -0.45 -14.27 -10.71
CA PHE A 11 -0.30 -13.60 -9.41
C PHE A 11 0.80 -14.23 -8.55
N ASN A 12 0.87 -15.57 -8.50
CA ASN A 12 1.92 -16.26 -7.74
C ASN A 12 3.31 -16.06 -8.37
N PHE A 13 3.40 -16.09 -9.70
CA PHE A 13 4.67 -15.86 -10.38
C PHE A 13 5.17 -14.42 -10.20
N PHE A 14 4.27 -13.44 -10.25
CA PHE A 14 4.63 -12.04 -10.04
C PHE A 14 4.99 -11.74 -8.58
N ALA A 15 4.31 -12.35 -7.61
CA ALA A 15 4.70 -12.25 -6.21
C ALA A 15 6.11 -12.80 -5.96
N LEU A 16 6.44 -13.94 -6.57
CA LEU A 16 7.80 -14.51 -6.55
C LEU A 16 8.80 -13.57 -7.22
N PHE A 17 8.46 -13.01 -8.39
CA PHE A 17 9.30 -12.06 -9.12
C PHE A 17 9.57 -10.79 -8.30
N ILE A 18 8.53 -10.18 -7.72
CA ILE A 18 8.68 -9.02 -6.83
C ILE A 18 9.56 -9.37 -5.62
N ASN A 19 9.39 -10.55 -5.03
CA ASN A 19 10.19 -10.95 -3.87
C ASN A 19 11.67 -11.17 -4.25
N LEU A 20 11.94 -11.67 -5.46
CA LEU A 20 13.29 -11.87 -5.99
C LEU A 20 13.97 -10.54 -6.35
N VAL A 21 13.25 -9.67 -7.08
CA VAL A 21 13.77 -8.41 -7.63
C VAL A 21 13.70 -7.27 -6.62
N GLY A 22 12.76 -7.33 -5.67
CA GLY A 22 12.48 -6.29 -4.69
C GLY A 22 13.66 -5.97 -3.77
N LYS A 23 14.60 -6.90 -3.60
CA LYS A 23 15.85 -6.65 -2.86
C LYS A 23 16.74 -5.59 -3.53
N SER A 24 16.68 -5.47 -4.84
CA SER A 24 17.52 -4.56 -5.64
C SER A 24 16.85 -3.22 -5.94
N PHE A 25 15.60 -3.00 -5.51
CA PHE A 25 14.94 -1.73 -5.76
C PHE A 25 15.55 -0.60 -4.91
N PRO A 26 15.71 0.60 -5.50
CA PRO A 26 16.04 1.80 -4.74
C PRO A 26 15.03 2.04 -3.62
N GLU A 27 15.47 2.64 -2.52
CA GLU A 27 14.61 2.95 -1.36
C GLU A 27 13.37 3.77 -1.77
N ARG A 28 13.55 4.72 -2.68
CA ARG A 28 12.44 5.52 -3.23
C ARG A 28 11.38 4.64 -3.89
N THR A 29 11.77 3.61 -4.62
CA THR A 29 10.84 2.68 -5.28
C THR A 29 10.14 1.80 -4.25
N LYS A 30 10.85 1.31 -3.23
CA LYS A 30 10.24 0.56 -2.13
C LYS A 30 9.21 1.39 -1.37
N ARG A 31 9.54 2.66 -1.09
CA ARG A 31 8.62 3.65 -0.49
C ARG A 31 7.37 3.85 -1.35
N LEU A 32 7.55 4.11 -2.64
CA LEU A 32 6.46 4.21 -3.60
C LEU A 32 5.56 2.97 -3.52
N VAL A 33 6.13 1.77 -3.65
CA VAL A 33 5.38 0.50 -3.67
C VAL A 33 4.66 0.25 -2.35
N LEU A 34 5.31 0.47 -1.20
CA LEU A 34 4.67 0.28 0.10
C LEU A 34 3.42 1.17 0.23
N ILE A 35 3.59 2.48 0.06
CA ILE A 35 2.52 3.45 0.28
C ILE A 35 1.36 3.21 -0.69
N THR A 36 1.65 3.07 -1.98
CA THR A 36 0.61 2.87 -2.99
C THR A 36 -0.09 1.51 -2.87
N SER A 37 0.62 0.45 -2.47
CA SER A 37 0.00 -0.84 -2.19
C SER A 37 -0.93 -0.80 -0.98
N LEU A 38 -0.58 -0.05 0.08
CA LEU A 38 -1.47 0.16 1.23
C LEU A 38 -2.75 0.89 0.82
N VAL A 39 -2.64 1.88 -0.07
CA VAL A 39 -3.82 2.55 -0.61
C VAL A 39 -4.72 1.57 -1.37
N GLY A 40 -4.12 0.70 -2.19
CA GLY A 40 -4.85 -0.38 -2.86
C GLY A 40 -5.47 -1.40 -1.91
N SER A 41 -5.00 -1.51 -0.66
CA SER A 41 -5.60 -2.38 0.34
C SER A 41 -6.86 -1.79 0.99
N PHE A 42 -7.07 -0.47 0.95
CA PHE A 42 -8.17 0.17 1.68
C PHE A 42 -9.57 -0.03 1.08
N GLY A 43 -9.70 -0.58 -0.12
CA GLY A 43 -10.99 -0.82 -0.74
C GLY A 43 -11.00 -2.06 -1.63
N ASP A 44 -12.05 -2.87 -1.51
CA ASP A 44 -12.22 -4.10 -2.30
C ASP A 44 -12.49 -3.85 -3.80
N SER A 45 -12.66 -2.59 -4.24
CA SER A 45 -13.08 -2.29 -5.62
C SER A 45 -12.85 -0.84 -6.07
N VAL A 46 -12.14 -0.02 -5.31
CA VAL A 46 -12.02 1.41 -5.65
C VAL A 46 -11.03 1.54 -6.81
N LYS A 47 -11.57 1.80 -8.01
CA LYS A 47 -10.80 2.48 -9.06
C LYS A 47 -10.38 3.82 -8.47
N ILE A 48 -9.14 3.90 -8.02
CA ILE A 48 -8.55 5.15 -7.57
C ILE A 48 -8.48 6.04 -8.81
N ASP A 49 -9.21 7.14 -8.79
CA ASP A 49 -9.23 8.08 -9.89
C ASP A 49 -7.91 8.87 -9.97
N ALA A 50 -7.69 9.51 -11.12
CA ALA A 50 -6.48 10.29 -11.34
C ALA A 50 -6.35 11.45 -10.34
N GLU A 51 -7.47 12.01 -9.88
CA GLU A 51 -7.46 13.10 -8.89
C GLU A 51 -6.93 12.62 -7.53
N THR A 52 -7.36 11.45 -7.07
CA THR A 52 -6.88 10.85 -5.83
C THR A 52 -5.41 10.48 -5.93
N LEU A 53 -4.96 9.94 -7.07
CA LEU A 53 -3.54 9.69 -7.32
C LEU A 53 -2.72 10.99 -7.28
N HIS A 54 -3.19 12.04 -7.95
CA HIS A 54 -2.54 13.34 -7.93
C HIS A 54 -2.41 13.89 -6.49
N LYS A 55 -3.49 13.86 -5.72
CA LYS A 55 -3.50 14.27 -4.30
C LYS A 55 -2.53 13.45 -3.46
N LEU A 56 -2.54 12.12 -3.61
CA LEU A 56 -1.63 11.21 -2.92
C LEU A 56 -0.17 11.56 -3.22
N ASN A 57 0.17 11.75 -4.49
CA ASN A 57 1.53 12.09 -4.90
C ASN A 57 1.96 13.48 -4.42
N LYS A 58 1.04 14.45 -4.39
CA LYS A 58 1.30 15.79 -3.85
C LYS A 58 1.60 15.76 -2.34
N ILE A 59 0.87 14.96 -1.57
CA ILE A 59 1.05 14.83 -0.12
C ILE A 59 2.31 14.04 0.20
N MET A 60 2.52 12.91 -0.49
CA MET A 60 3.55 11.93 -0.14
C MET A 60 4.84 12.08 -0.96
N SER A 61 4.86 12.88 -2.03
CA SER A 61 6.00 13.07 -2.94
C SER A 61 6.63 11.76 -3.42
N LEU A 62 5.81 10.87 -4.00
CA LEU A 62 6.20 9.49 -4.30
C LEU A 62 7.00 9.38 -5.61
N CYS A 63 6.45 9.91 -6.70
CA CYS A 63 6.98 9.72 -8.06
C CYS A 63 6.82 10.97 -8.93
N SER A 64 7.61 11.06 -10.00
CA SER A 64 7.49 12.14 -10.99
C SER A 64 6.29 11.92 -11.94
N THR A 65 5.87 10.68 -12.13
CA THR A 65 4.78 10.31 -13.03
C THR A 65 3.77 9.45 -12.28
N GLU A 66 2.52 9.90 -12.24
CA GLU A 66 1.48 9.29 -11.39
C GLU A 66 1.09 7.87 -11.82
N SER A 67 1.24 7.55 -13.10
CA SER A 67 1.02 6.19 -13.62
C SER A 67 1.89 5.13 -12.97
N ALA A 68 3.04 5.52 -12.38
CA ALA A 68 3.90 4.61 -11.63
C ALA A 68 3.23 4.05 -10.35
N MET A 69 2.20 4.73 -9.82
CA MET A 69 1.45 4.30 -8.64
C MET A 69 0.41 3.23 -8.95
N GLU A 70 -0.09 3.16 -10.18
CA GLU A 70 -1.20 2.27 -10.54
C GLU A 70 -0.85 0.79 -10.36
N LEU A 71 0.36 0.40 -10.75
CA LEU A 71 0.77 -1.00 -10.73
C LEU A 71 0.82 -1.54 -9.29
N PRO A 72 1.51 -0.91 -8.33
CA PRO A 72 1.45 -1.34 -6.93
C PRO A 72 0.05 -1.36 -6.32
N ILE A 73 -0.83 -0.41 -6.67
CA ILE A 73 -2.23 -0.38 -6.22
C ILE A 73 -2.94 -1.65 -6.67
N ARG A 74 -2.86 -1.98 -7.97
CA ARG A 74 -3.51 -3.18 -8.54
C ARG A 74 -2.90 -4.47 -8.01
N LEU A 75 -1.64 -4.44 -7.61
CA LEU A 75 -0.91 -5.58 -7.08
C LEU A 75 -0.90 -5.65 -5.55
N SER A 76 -1.65 -4.79 -4.88
CA SER A 76 -1.70 -4.73 -3.41
C SER A 76 -1.91 -6.13 -2.80
N ARG A 77 -2.90 -6.88 -3.29
CA ARG A 77 -3.16 -8.25 -2.82
C ARG A 77 -1.97 -9.19 -3.00
N ALA A 78 -1.20 -9.07 -4.09
CA ALA A 78 -0.02 -9.91 -4.31
C ALA A 78 1.13 -9.53 -3.37
N ILE A 79 1.38 -8.23 -3.22
CA ILE A 79 2.42 -7.66 -2.35
C ILE A 79 2.19 -8.10 -0.90
N TRP A 80 0.94 -8.11 -0.47
CA TRP A 80 0.53 -8.49 0.88
C TRP A 80 0.17 -9.97 1.03
N ASN A 81 0.58 -10.85 0.11
CA ASN A 81 0.37 -12.31 0.16
C ASN A 81 -1.10 -12.72 0.36
N GLY A 82 -2.02 -12.00 -0.27
CA GLY A 82 -3.45 -12.28 -0.20
C GLY A 82 -4.16 -11.73 1.03
N LYS A 83 -3.44 -11.07 1.96
CA LYS A 83 -4.04 -10.46 3.16
C LYS A 83 -5.09 -9.43 2.80
N THR A 84 -6.15 -9.43 3.60
CA THR A 84 -7.21 -8.41 3.62
C THR A 84 -6.72 -7.13 4.30
N SER A 85 -7.45 -6.02 4.10
CA SER A 85 -7.21 -4.78 4.82
C SER A 85 -7.15 -4.99 6.33
N TYR A 86 -8.11 -5.73 6.88
CA TYR A 86 -8.15 -6.05 8.31
C TYR A 86 -6.88 -6.75 8.79
N GLU A 87 -6.32 -7.69 8.01
CA GLU A 87 -5.09 -8.39 8.38
C GLU A 87 -3.83 -7.52 8.24
N ILE A 88 -3.82 -6.57 7.30
CA ILE A 88 -2.70 -5.65 7.07
C ILE A 88 -2.66 -4.57 8.16
N PHE A 89 -3.81 -4.03 8.53
CA PHE A 89 -3.90 -2.92 9.48
C PHE A 89 -4.18 -3.38 10.92
N ASN A 90 -4.58 -4.64 11.11
CA ASN A 90 -5.06 -5.21 12.38
C ASN A 90 -6.15 -4.35 13.04
N ASP A 91 -7.02 -3.79 12.19
CA ASP A 91 -7.98 -2.80 12.60
C ASP A 91 -9.17 -2.79 11.64
N LYS A 92 -10.36 -2.55 12.19
CA LYS A 92 -11.55 -2.32 11.38
C LYS A 92 -11.64 -0.82 11.10
N PHE A 93 -11.47 -0.43 9.84
CA PHE A 93 -11.77 0.94 9.38
C PHE A 93 -13.28 1.21 9.50
N THR A 94 -13.76 1.42 10.72
CA THR A 94 -15.11 1.89 11.03
C THR A 94 -15.15 3.40 10.85
N ASP A 95 -16.28 3.96 10.40
CA ASP A 95 -16.48 5.39 10.07
C ASP A 95 -16.24 6.39 11.22
N SER A 96 -15.82 5.92 12.39
CA SER A 96 -15.23 6.74 13.44
C SER A 96 -13.91 7.38 12.98
N THR A 97 -13.78 8.69 13.14
CA THR A 97 -12.52 9.44 12.97
C THR A 97 -11.36 8.71 13.63
N MET A 98 -10.26 8.49 12.88
CA MET A 98 -9.04 7.92 13.44
C MET A 98 -8.35 8.98 14.29
N ASP A 99 -8.24 8.74 15.59
CA ASP A 99 -7.38 9.56 16.46
C ASP A 99 -5.89 9.25 16.23
N GLY A 100 -5.02 10.18 16.65
CA GLY A 100 -3.57 10.04 16.45
C GLY A 100 -2.95 8.82 17.14
N VAL A 101 -3.53 8.33 18.25
CA VAL A 101 -3.03 7.16 18.97
C VAL A 101 -3.31 5.89 18.18
N ARG A 102 -4.51 5.78 17.59
CA ARG A 102 -4.90 4.69 16.71
C ARG A 102 -4.06 4.67 15.44
N ILE A 103 -3.86 5.84 14.81
CA ILE A 103 -3.02 5.98 13.61
C ILE A 103 -1.61 5.46 13.87
N LYS A 104 -0.98 5.90 14.96
CA LYS A 104 0.36 5.46 15.35
C LYS A 104 0.43 3.95 15.56
N ARG A 105 -0.54 3.37 16.28
CA ARG A 105 -0.59 1.92 16.52
C ARG A 105 -0.70 1.11 15.23
N ILE A 106 -1.56 1.55 14.30
CA ILE A 106 -1.71 0.90 12.99
C ILE A 106 -0.40 1.03 12.21
N ALA A 107 0.23 2.20 12.21
CA ALA A 107 1.49 2.44 11.51
C ALA A 107 2.63 1.55 12.02
N GLU A 108 2.79 1.43 13.34
CA GLU A 108 3.75 0.52 13.97
C GLU A 108 3.48 -0.95 13.61
N TYR A 109 2.20 -1.37 13.64
CA TYR A 109 1.82 -2.72 13.26
C TYR A 109 2.13 -3.02 11.78
N VAL A 110 1.76 -2.13 10.87
CA VAL A 110 2.04 -2.28 9.43
C VAL A 110 3.55 -2.33 9.18
N ALA A 111 4.33 -1.44 9.80
CA ALA A 111 5.79 -1.43 9.68
C ALA A 111 6.43 -2.74 10.21
N SER A 112 5.83 -3.37 11.22
CA SER A 112 6.31 -4.65 11.77
C SER A 112 5.91 -5.87 10.93
N THR A 113 4.84 -5.78 10.15
CA THR A 113 4.25 -6.92 9.40
C THR A 113 4.42 -6.83 7.89
N MET A 114 4.98 -5.73 7.39
CA MET A 114 5.27 -5.54 5.96
C MET A 114 6.28 -6.57 5.44
N PRO A 115 6.24 -6.90 4.13
CA PRO A 115 7.27 -7.71 3.50
C PRO A 115 8.67 -7.09 3.68
N LYS A 116 9.64 -7.88 4.15
CA LYS A 116 11.01 -7.40 4.43
C LYS A 116 11.69 -6.73 3.23
N TRP A 117 11.36 -7.13 2.01
CA TRP A 117 11.92 -6.53 0.79
C TRP A 117 11.38 -5.12 0.51
N LEU A 118 10.27 -4.71 1.14
CA LEU A 118 9.74 -3.34 1.11
C LEU A 118 10.32 -2.42 2.17
N CYS A 119 11.15 -2.92 3.09
CA CYS A 119 11.80 -2.08 4.07
C CYS A 119 12.71 -1.06 3.36
N TYR A 120 12.45 0.22 3.61
CA TYR A 120 13.24 1.36 3.13
C TYR A 120 13.58 2.25 4.32
N GLY A 121 14.87 2.52 4.54
CA GLY A 121 15.30 3.29 5.71
C GLY A 121 14.98 2.63 7.06
N ASP A 122 14.90 3.47 8.09
CA ASP A 122 14.63 3.04 9.47
C ASP A 122 13.13 2.90 9.77
N ALA A 123 12.82 2.20 10.85
CA ALA A 123 11.43 1.98 11.27
C ALA A 123 10.68 3.30 11.54
N ALA A 124 11.36 4.31 12.08
CA ALA A 124 10.76 5.61 12.38
C ALA A 124 10.29 6.35 11.11
N THR A 125 11.07 6.29 10.04
CA THR A 125 10.73 6.87 8.74
C THR A 125 9.50 6.19 8.15
N ILE A 126 9.48 4.86 8.17
CA ILE A 126 8.36 4.07 7.62
C ILE A 126 7.08 4.33 8.41
N VAL A 127 7.16 4.31 9.75
CA VAL A 127 6.02 4.62 10.62
C VAL A 127 5.48 6.01 10.31
N LYS A 128 6.35 7.02 10.23
CA LYS A 128 5.93 8.41 9.92
C LYS A 128 5.24 8.53 8.57
N ASP A 129 5.73 7.85 7.53
CA ASP A 129 5.07 7.83 6.23
C ASP A 129 3.68 7.19 6.28
N ILE A 130 3.53 6.09 7.03
CA ILE A 130 2.24 5.41 7.20
C ILE A 130 1.28 6.27 8.03
N GLU A 131 1.77 6.93 9.10
CA GLU A 131 0.97 7.88 9.88
C GLU A 131 0.47 9.02 9.00
N GLN A 132 1.34 9.60 8.16
CA GLN A 132 0.97 10.65 7.21
C GLN A 132 -0.10 10.14 6.22
N LEU A 133 0.05 8.92 5.71
CA LEU A 133 -0.94 8.31 4.82
C LEU A 133 -2.31 8.19 5.51
N LEU A 134 -2.35 7.63 6.72
CA LEU A 134 -3.57 7.38 7.47
C LEU A 134 -4.26 8.68 7.92
N ALA A 135 -3.49 9.69 8.33
CA ALA A 135 -4.01 10.99 8.72
C ALA A 135 -4.69 11.75 7.56
N ASN A 136 -4.28 11.47 6.32
CA ASN A 136 -4.84 12.09 5.12
C ASN A 136 -5.87 11.19 4.41
N MET A 137 -6.24 10.07 5.01
CA MET A 137 -7.05 9.05 4.34
C MET A 137 -8.44 9.53 3.92
N SER A 138 -9.08 10.40 4.71
CA SER A 138 -10.36 11.03 4.36
C SER A 138 -10.26 11.91 3.11
N SER A 139 -9.09 12.47 2.83
CA SER A 139 -8.85 13.31 1.65
C SER A 139 -8.66 12.50 0.36
N PHE A 140 -8.55 11.16 0.47
CA PHE A 140 -8.40 10.24 -0.66
C PHE A 140 -9.68 9.48 -1.02
N LYS A 141 -10.78 9.66 -0.27
CA LYS A 141 -12.08 9.10 -0.67
C LYS A 141 -12.63 9.95 -1.83
N PRO A 142 -13.04 9.33 -2.95
CA PRO A 142 -13.81 10.06 -3.97
C PRO A 142 -15.13 10.56 -3.35
N ALA A 143 -15.55 11.76 -3.75
CA ALA A 143 -16.78 12.40 -3.30
C ALA A 143 -18.03 11.58 -3.62
#